data_AF-A0A6J6M8W6-F1
#
_entry.id   AF-A0A6J6M8W6-F1
#
_cell.length_a   1.000
_cell.length_b   1.000
_cell.length_c   1.000
_cell.angle_alpha   90.00
_cell.angle_beta   90.00
_cell.angle_gamma   90.00
#
_symmetry.space_group_name_H-M   'P 1'
#
loop_
_entity.id
_entity.type
_entity.pdbx_description
1 polymer ?
#
loop_
_entity_poly.entity_id
_entity_poly.type
_entity_poly.pdbx_seq_one_letter_code
_entity_poly.pdbx_strand_id
1 'polypeptide(L)'
;MQDVALIDEICWFFPELTFVMRHGAEPWADLAVKLMLKWPNLYYSTTAFAPKYYPREIIDYANTRGAEKIIWSGYFPAGLSYQRIFSELPGVPFRDHVWPKFLRENAARVFNLDI
;
A
#
# COMPACT_ATOMS: atom_id res chain seq x y z
N MET A 1 -14.39 -11.31 1.32
CA MET A 1 -13.19 -11.13 0.48
C MET A 1 -13.41 -9.86 -0.34
N GLN A 2 -12.40 -9.01 -0.49
CA GLN A 2 -12.54 -7.78 -1.26
C GLN A 2 -12.61 -8.10 -2.76
N ASP A 3 -13.61 -7.56 -3.46
CA ASP A 3 -13.62 -7.54 -4.92
C ASP A 3 -12.88 -6.29 -5.41
N VAL A 4 -11.64 -6.49 -5.87
CA VAL A 4 -10.73 -5.39 -6.23
C VAL A 4 -11.17 -4.71 -7.53
N ALA A 5 -11.91 -5.39 -8.41
CA ALA A 5 -12.35 -4.83 -9.68
C ALA A 5 -13.31 -3.64 -9.49
N LEU A 6 -14.10 -3.66 -8.41
CA LEU A 6 -15.05 -2.58 -8.11
C LEU A 6 -14.38 -1.23 -7.81
N ILE A 7 -13.09 -1.23 -7.48
CA ILE A 7 -12.34 0.02 -7.29
C ILE A 7 -12.21 0.81 -8.59
N ASP A 8 -12.19 0.13 -9.75
CA ASP A 8 -12.06 0.78 -11.05
C ASP A 8 -13.19 1.78 -11.31
N GLU A 9 -14.41 1.38 -10.97
CA GLU A 9 -15.61 2.20 -11.14
C GLU A 9 -15.61 3.40 -10.18
N ILE A 10 -15.17 3.22 -8.93
CA ILE A 10 -15.05 4.32 -7.96
C ILE A 10 -14.01 5.35 -8.42
N CYS A 11 -12.84 4.90 -8.87
CA CYS A 11 -11.81 5.80 -9.38
C CYS A 11 -12.26 6.53 -10.65
N TRP A 12 -13.07 5.89 -11.50
CA TRP A 12 -13.66 6.51 -12.68
C TRP A 12 -14.69 7.60 -12.32
N PHE A 13 -15.64 7.30 -11.41
CA PHE A 13 -16.69 8.26 -11.04
C PHE A 13 -16.17 9.41 -10.19
N PHE A 14 -15.14 9.19 -9.39
CA PHE A 14 -14.60 10.18 -8.45
C PHE A 14 -13.08 10.37 -8.66
N PRO A 15 -12.66 10.96 -9.79
CA PRO A 15 -11.23 11.10 -10.12
C PRO A 15 -10.47 11.99 -9.12
N GLU A 16 -11.16 12.94 -8.49
CA GLU A 16 -10.59 13.85 -7.48
C GLU A 16 -10.52 13.20 -6.08
N LEU A 17 -11.21 12.07 -5.86
CA LEU A 17 -11.18 11.38 -4.57
C LEU A 17 -9.86 10.63 -4.43
N THR A 18 -9.08 10.99 -3.42
CA THR A 18 -7.94 10.18 -2.99
C THR A 18 -8.43 8.88 -2.36
N PHE A 19 -8.10 7.74 -2.98
CA PHE A 19 -8.52 6.41 -2.53
C PHE A 19 -7.32 5.63 -2.00
N VAL A 20 -7.38 5.17 -0.76
CA VAL A 20 -6.36 4.29 -0.16
C VAL A 20 -6.96 2.91 0.09
N MET A 21 -6.59 1.95 -0.77
CA MET A 21 -6.93 0.55 -0.59
C MET A 21 -6.18 -0.04 0.60
N ARG A 22 -6.88 -0.82 1.41
CA ARG A 22 -6.35 -1.46 2.63
C ARG A 22 -6.47 -2.97 2.52
N HIS A 23 -5.67 -3.70 3.29
CA HIS A 23 -5.80 -5.14 3.51
C HIS A 23 -5.45 -6.04 2.32
N GLY A 24 -4.26 -5.88 1.75
CA GLY A 24 -3.63 -6.96 0.99
C GLY A 24 -4.09 -7.12 -0.45
N ALA A 25 -5.33 -6.72 -0.74
CA ALA A 25 -6.02 -6.98 -2.00
C ALA A 25 -6.03 -8.47 -2.40
N GLU A 26 -5.85 -9.39 -1.45
CA GLU A 26 -5.75 -10.84 -1.71
C GLU A 26 -7.11 -11.41 -2.16
N PRO A 27 -7.16 -12.26 -3.20
CA PRO A 27 -6.05 -12.82 -4.01
C PRO A 27 -5.66 -11.98 -5.25
N TRP A 28 -6.21 -10.78 -5.40
CA TRP A 28 -6.14 -9.92 -6.58
C TRP A 28 -5.00 -8.89 -6.53
N ALA A 29 -3.85 -9.25 -5.96
CA ALA A 29 -2.72 -8.32 -5.81
C ALA A 29 -2.17 -7.83 -7.18
N ASP A 30 -2.20 -8.67 -8.21
CA ASP A 30 -1.80 -8.31 -9.57
C ASP A 30 -2.77 -7.30 -10.20
N LEU A 31 -4.08 -7.46 -9.98
CA LEU A 31 -5.11 -6.52 -10.41
C LEU A 31 -4.99 -5.20 -9.67
N ALA A 32 -4.73 -5.22 -8.36
CA ALA A 32 -4.44 -4.03 -7.58
C ALA A 32 -3.28 -3.21 -8.17
N VAL A 33 -2.20 -3.87 -8.61
CA VAL A 33 -1.10 -3.20 -9.33
C VAL A 33 -1.59 -2.58 -10.64
N LYS A 34 -2.36 -3.32 -11.45
CA LYS A 34 -2.92 -2.78 -12.71
C LYS A 34 -3.80 -1.56 -12.49
N LEU A 35 -4.63 -1.55 -11.45
CA LEU A 35 -5.46 -0.39 -11.10
C LEU A 35 -4.63 0.78 -10.60
N MET A 36 -3.61 0.56 -9.77
CA MET A 36 -2.72 1.64 -9.31
C MET A 36 -1.89 2.26 -10.44
N LEU A 37 -1.66 1.52 -11.53
CA LEU A 37 -1.05 2.03 -12.76
C LEU A 37 -2.01 2.89 -13.57
N LYS A 38 -3.28 2.48 -13.62
CA LYS A 38 -4.34 3.20 -14.35
C LYS A 38 -4.72 4.50 -13.64
N TRP A 39 -4.82 4.47 -12.30
CA TRP A 39 -5.43 5.53 -11.52
C TRP A 39 -4.42 6.34 -10.69
N PRO A 40 -4.24 7.65 -10.97
CA PRO A 40 -3.30 8.48 -10.23
C PRO A 40 -3.73 8.71 -8.77
N ASN A 41 -5.05 8.69 -8.49
CA ASN A 41 -5.66 8.90 -7.18
C ASN A 41 -5.78 7.63 -6.32
N LEU A 42 -5.38 6.46 -6.83
CA LEU A 42 -5.42 5.19 -6.10
C LEU A 42 -4.07 4.86 -5.46
N TYR A 43 -4.10 4.54 -4.16
CA TYR A 43 -2.96 4.18 -3.32
C TYR A 43 -3.23 2.87 -2.57
N TYR A 44 -2.18 2.25 -2.03
CA TYR A 44 -2.25 0.98 -1.32
C TYR A 44 -1.63 1.09 0.06
N SER A 45 -2.24 0.44 1.06
CA SER A 45 -1.72 0.35 2.41
C SER A 45 -1.63 -1.09 2.92
N THR A 46 -0.52 -1.41 3.58
CA THR A 46 -0.13 -2.76 4.03
C THR A 46 -0.86 -3.28 5.27
N THR A 47 -1.97 -2.66 5.66
CA THR A 47 -2.69 -2.97 6.90
C THR A 47 -3.12 -4.44 6.98
N ALA A 48 -3.22 -4.96 8.22
CA ALA A 48 -3.63 -6.33 8.55
C ALA A 48 -2.69 -7.49 8.16
N PHE A 49 -1.61 -7.21 7.43
CA PHE A 49 -0.61 -8.22 7.10
C PHE A 49 0.71 -7.95 7.82
N ALA A 50 1.32 -9.01 8.35
CA ALA A 50 2.67 -8.93 8.85
C ALA A 50 3.64 -8.76 7.66
N PRO A 51 4.74 -7.99 7.79
CA PRO A 51 5.60 -7.64 6.66
C PRO A 51 6.08 -8.81 5.80
N LYS A 52 6.35 -9.98 6.40
CA LYS A 52 6.76 -11.18 5.65
C LYS A 52 5.70 -11.76 4.70
N TYR A 53 4.45 -11.31 4.82
CA TYR A 53 3.32 -11.74 4.00
C TYR A 53 2.85 -10.67 3.01
N TYR A 54 3.60 -9.60 2.82
CA TYR A 54 3.27 -8.64 1.78
C TYR A 54 3.31 -9.31 0.40
N PRO A 55 2.29 -9.11 -0.46
CA PRO A 55 2.27 -9.73 -1.78
C PRO A 55 3.49 -9.33 -2.59
N ARG A 56 4.08 -10.30 -3.30
CA ARG A 56 5.29 -10.08 -4.09
C ARG A 56 5.07 -9.04 -5.18
N GLU A 57 3.89 -9.04 -5.79
CA GLU A 57 3.45 -8.11 -6.83
C GLU A 57 3.51 -6.66 -6.34
N ILE A 58 3.11 -6.42 -5.08
CA ILE A 58 3.14 -5.10 -4.46
C ILE A 58 4.59 -4.68 -4.18
N ILE A 59 5.44 -5.62 -3.73
CA ILE A 59 6.85 -5.35 -3.47
C ILE A 59 7.60 -5.00 -4.76
N ASP A 60 7.43 -5.80 -5.82
CA ASP A 60 8.05 -5.59 -7.12
C ASP A 60 7.58 -4.27 -7.77
N TYR A 61 6.30 -3.93 -7.60
CA TYR A 61 5.75 -2.65 -8.03
C TYR A 61 6.36 -1.46 -7.26
N ALA A 62 6.45 -1.54 -5.93
CA ALA A 62 7.04 -0.51 -5.09
C ALA A 62 8.51 -0.23 -5.45
N ASN A 63 9.26 -1.28 -5.77
CA ASN A 63 10.67 -1.21 -6.17
C ASN A 63 10.93 -0.58 -7.55
N THR A 64 9.88 -0.26 -8.30
CA THR A 64 9.96 0.30 -9.65
C THR A 64 9.17 1.61 -9.73
N ARG A 65 8.09 1.65 -10.50
CA ARG A 65 7.27 2.84 -10.74
C ARG A 65 6.19 3.08 -9.67
N GLY A 66 6.04 2.16 -8.71
CA GLY A 66 5.04 2.22 -7.64
C GLY A 66 5.55 2.80 -6.31
N ALA A 67 6.79 3.30 -6.25
CA ALA A 67 7.40 3.77 -5.01
C ALA A 67 6.57 4.83 -4.27
N GLU A 68 5.78 5.62 -4.99
CA GLU A 68 4.92 6.68 -4.44
C GLU A 68 3.47 6.25 -4.16
N LYS A 69 3.16 4.97 -4.37
CA LYS A 69 1.80 4.44 -4.26
C LYS A 69 1.55 3.62 -2.99
N ILE A 70 2.61 3.17 -2.32
CA ILE A 70 2.53 2.24 -1.20
C ILE A 70 2.79 2.97 0.12
N ILE A 71 1.84 2.86 1.05
CA ILE A 71 1.87 3.50 2.36
C ILE A 71 1.96 2.43 3.45
N TRP A 72 2.97 2.52 4.29
CA TRP A 72 3.06 1.67 5.47
C TRP A 72 1.89 1.96 6.41
N SER A 73 1.27 0.89 6.88
CA SER A 73 0.41 0.96 8.05
C SER A 73 0.42 -0.38 8.77
N GLY A 74 0.44 -0.30 10.10
CA GLY A 74 0.34 -1.47 10.97
C GLY A 74 -1.09 -1.99 11.09
N TYR A 75 -1.30 -2.81 12.12
CA TYR A 75 -2.65 -3.28 12.50
C TYR A 75 -2.78 -3.41 14.01
N PHE A 76 -2.09 -2.54 14.75
CA PHE A 76 -2.22 -2.43 16.19
C PHE A 76 -3.44 -1.56 16.54
N PRO A 77 -4.26 -1.92 17.54
CA PRO A 77 -4.20 -3.14 18.36
C PRO A 77 -4.97 -4.34 17.77
N ALA A 78 -5.58 -4.19 16.59
CA ALA A 78 -6.57 -5.13 16.05
C ALA A 78 -6.04 -6.52 15.66
N GLY A 79 -4.73 -6.71 15.44
CA GLY A 79 -4.20 -8.04 15.10
C GLY A 79 -2.68 -8.18 14.97
N LEU A 80 -1.92 -7.09 15.03
CA LEU A 80 -0.46 -7.13 14.98
C LEU A 80 0.14 -6.19 16.02
N SER A 81 1.12 -6.68 16.79
CA SER A 81 1.92 -5.83 17.67
C SER A 81 2.96 -5.04 16.86
N TYR A 82 3.29 -3.84 17.33
CA TYR A 82 4.40 -3.08 16.75
C TYR A 82 5.71 -3.85 16.82
N GLN A 83 5.98 -4.56 17.92
CA GLN A 83 7.19 -5.39 18.04
C GLN A 83 7.33 -6.38 16.88
N ARG A 84 6.26 -7.10 16.54
CA ARG A 84 6.26 -8.03 15.42
C ARG A 84 6.45 -7.33 14.09
N ILE A 85 5.74 -6.23 13.87
CA ILE A 85 5.84 -5.47 12.61
C ILE A 85 7.27 -4.97 12.42
N PHE A 86 7.83 -4.26 13.41
CA PHE A 86 9.16 -3.66 13.30
C PHE A 86 10.29 -4.70 13.31
N SER A 87 10.09 -5.89 13.89
CA SER A 87 11.07 -6.98 13.77
C SER A 87 11.09 -7.64 12.38
N GLU A 88 9.95 -7.66 11.69
CA GLU A 88 9.83 -8.27 10.35
C GLU A 88 10.10 -7.28 9.21
N LEU A 89 9.88 -5.97 9.41
CA LEU A 89 10.07 -4.94 8.38
C LEU A 89 11.43 -5.01 7.68
N PRO A 90 12.59 -5.11 8.36
CA PRO A 90 13.90 -5.17 7.68
C PRO A 90 14.05 -6.32 6.67
N GLY A 91 13.21 -7.36 6.76
CA GLY A 91 13.20 -8.48 5.82
C GLY A 91 12.39 -8.24 4.54
N VAL A 92 11.66 -7.13 4.43
CA VAL A 92 10.95 -6.76 3.19
C VAL A 92 11.99 -6.34 2.15
N PRO A 93 12.05 -6.96 0.96
CA PRO A 93 13.09 -6.71 -0.02
C PRO A 93 12.83 -5.43 -0.83
N PHE A 94 12.66 -4.31 -0.13
CA PHE A 94 12.58 -2.98 -0.72
C PHE A 94 13.98 -2.44 -1.02
N ARG A 95 14.11 -1.76 -2.17
CA ARG A 95 15.27 -0.94 -2.52
C ARG A 95 15.33 0.29 -1.63
N ASP A 96 16.54 0.81 -1.38
CA ASP A 96 16.78 1.91 -0.44
C ASP A 96 15.87 3.13 -0.65
N HIS A 97 15.64 3.53 -1.90
CA HIS A 97 14.81 4.69 -2.24
C HIS A 97 13.31 4.51 -1.93
N VAL A 98 12.84 3.30 -1.67
CA VAL A 98 11.43 3.00 -1.36
C VAL A 98 11.14 3.22 0.12
N TRP A 99 12.12 2.98 1.00
CA TRP A 99 11.93 2.99 2.45
C TRP A 99 11.41 4.31 3.02
N PRO A 100 11.99 5.48 2.69
CA PRO A 100 11.49 6.77 3.19
C PRO A 100 10.05 7.05 2.75
N LYS A 101 9.76 6.76 1.47
CA LYS A 101 8.44 6.91 0.86
C LYS A 101 7.40 6.03 1.54
N PHE A 102 7.71 4.75 1.68
CA PHE A 102 6.85 3.75 2.28
C PHE A 102 6.52 4.08 3.74
N LEU A 103 7.53 4.39 4.56
CA LEU A 103 7.35 4.59 6.00
C LEU A 103 6.77 5.95 6.39
N ARG A 104 6.92 6.99 5.56
CA ARG A 104 6.52 8.35 5.94
C ARG A 104 6.04 9.21 4.76
N GLU A 105 6.88 9.40 3.73
CA GLU A 105 6.67 10.52 2.79
C GLU A 105 5.39 10.35 1.95
N ASN A 106 5.02 9.13 1.60
CA ASN A 106 3.78 8.88 0.86
C ASN A 106 2.56 9.25 1.70
N ALA A 107 2.53 8.87 2.99
CA ALA A 107 1.44 9.24 3.89
C ALA A 107 1.35 10.77 4.05
N ALA A 108 2.50 11.42 4.25
CA ALA A 108 2.59 12.87 4.38
C ALA A 108 1.97 13.60 3.18
N ARG A 109 2.36 13.21 1.97
CA ARG A 109 1.88 13.80 0.72
C ARG A 109 0.39 13.49 0.49
N VAL A 110 -0.03 12.23 0.66
CA VAL A 110 -1.39 11.78 0.33
C VAL A 110 -2.43 12.36 1.30
N PHE A 111 -2.07 12.52 2.58
CA PHE A 111 -2.96 13.06 3.60
C PHE A 111 -2.72 14.53 3.93
N ASN A 112 -1.83 15.20 3.19
CA ASN A 112 -1.46 16.61 3.39
C ASN A 112 -1.09 16.93 4.86
N LEU A 113 -0.19 16.12 5.42
CA LEU A 113 0.23 16.25 6.82
C LEU A 113 1.35 17.29 6.93
N ASP A 114 1.26 18.15 7.94
CA ASP A 114 2.31 19.10 8.31
C ASP A 114 3.31 18.40 9.26
N ILE A 115 4.41 17.86 8.70
CA ILE A 115 5.36 16.99 9.42
C ILE A 115 6.83 17.24 9.09
#